data_AF-H0SKA2-F1
#
_entry.id   AF-H0SKA2-F1
#
_cell.length_a   1.000
_cell.length_b   1.000
_cell.length_c   1.000
_cell.angle_alpha   90.00
_cell.angle_beta   90.00
_cell.angle_gamma   90.00
#
_symmetry.space_group_name_H-M   'P 1'
#
loop_
_entity.id
_entity.type
_entity.pdbx_description
1 polymer ?
#
loop_
_entity_poly.entity_id
_entity_poly.type
_entity_poly.pdbx_seq_one_letter_code
_entity_poly.pdbx_strand_id
1 'polypeptide(L)'
;MVVSTALPTQWRLTPKERDLFLSLLSNETVTKEMALLVLYGTEDRPEHSVAMFMSRVRAKTEAHGVTIETINRTGYRLVDRLVWAKTLKLDAVEH
;
A
#
# COMPACT_ATOMS: atom_id res chain seq x y z
N MET A 1 14.80 8.58 11.10
CA MET A 1 13.61 8.79 11.96
C MET A 1 12.45 8.05 11.31
N VAL A 2 11.86 7.07 12.00
CA VAL A 2 10.67 6.38 11.51
C VAL A 2 9.45 7.23 11.86
N VAL A 3 8.92 7.95 10.87
CA VAL A 3 7.63 8.63 11.01
C VAL A 3 6.61 7.52 11.27
N SER A 4 6.00 7.50 12.45
CA SER A 4 4.93 6.58 12.77
C SER A 4 3.71 6.96 11.96
N THR A 5 3.66 6.45 10.73
CA THR A 5 2.52 6.48 9.83
C THR A 5 1.42 5.59 10.43
N ALA A 6 0.68 6.13 11.39
CA ALA A 6 -0.34 5.37 12.10
C ALA A 6 -1.56 5.20 11.19
N LEU A 7 -1.56 4.14 10.38
CA LEU A 7 -2.78 3.70 9.71
C LEU A 7 -3.85 3.38 10.76
N PRO A 8 -5.14 3.64 10.46
CA PRO A 8 -6.20 3.41 11.42
C PRO A 8 -6.23 1.95 11.88
N THR A 9 -6.18 1.72 13.19
CA THR A 9 -6.20 0.35 13.76
C THR A 9 -7.47 -0.41 13.41
N GLN A 10 -8.57 0.32 13.16
CA GLN A 10 -9.84 -0.24 12.69
C GLN A 10 -9.74 -0.99 11.35
N TRP A 11 -8.74 -0.69 10.51
CA TRP A 11 -8.53 -1.39 9.24
C TRP A 11 -7.97 -2.80 9.43
N ARG A 12 -7.44 -3.12 10.63
CA ARG A 12 -6.92 -4.45 10.99
C ARG A 12 -5.92 -5.01 9.96
N LEU A 13 -5.07 -4.13 9.42
CA LEU A 13 -3.98 -4.52 8.53
C LEU A 13 -2.91 -5.25 9.34
N THR A 14 -2.45 -6.38 8.84
CA THR A 14 -1.25 -7.07 9.34
C THR A 14 -0.01 -6.22 9.02
N PRO A 15 1.15 -6.47 9.66
CA PRO A 15 2.37 -5.73 9.37
C PRO A 15 2.72 -5.66 7.88
N LYS A 16 2.66 -6.81 7.17
CA LYS A 16 2.93 -6.87 5.73
C LYS A 16 1.93 -6.08 4.88
N GLU A 17 0.65 -6.15 5.23
CA GLU A 17 -0.40 -5.38 4.54
C GLU A 17 -0.26 -3.88 4.79
N ARG A 18 0.14 -3.48 6.00
CA ARG A 18 0.45 -2.10 6.34
C ARG A 18 1.62 -1.60 5.52
N ASP A 19 2.72 -2.34 5.46
CA ASP A 19 3.93 -1.92 4.74
C ASP A 19 3.65 -1.81 3.22
N LEU A 20 2.85 -2.74 2.68
CA LEU A 20 2.34 -2.66 1.30
C LEU A 20 1.46 -1.43 1.07
N PHE A 21 0.57 -1.10 2.01
CA PHE A 21 -0.28 0.09 1.90
C PHE A 21 0.50 1.39 2.00
N LEU A 22 1.50 1.46 2.89
CA LEU A 22 2.41 2.61 2.97
C LEU A 22 3.19 2.81 1.67
N SER A 23 3.57 1.72 1.01
CA SER A 23 4.21 1.80 -0.31
C SER A 23 3.27 2.40 -1.37
N LEU A 24 1.97 2.10 -1.32
CA LEU A 24 0.96 2.70 -2.20
C LEU A 24 0.73 4.20 -1.90
N LEU A 25 0.93 4.64 -0.65
CA LEU A 25 0.85 6.05 -0.28
C LEU A 25 2.07 6.84 -0.75
N SER A 26 3.26 6.24 -0.66
CA SER A 26 4.51 6.91 -1.00
C SER A 26 4.81 6.93 -2.50
N ASN A 27 4.30 5.96 -3.27
CA ASN A 27 4.60 5.80 -4.69
C ASN A 27 3.37 6.08 -5.55
N GLU A 28 3.56 6.65 -6.74
CA GLU A 28 2.44 6.86 -7.67
C GLU A 28 1.92 5.53 -8.21
N THR A 29 2.86 4.62 -8.51
CA THR A 29 2.60 3.25 -8.88
C THR A 29 3.54 2.34 -8.10
N VAL A 30 2.99 1.33 -7.45
CA VAL A 30 3.75 0.22 -6.85
C VAL A 30 3.79 -0.90 -7.88
N THR A 31 4.98 -1.16 -8.44
CA THR A 31 5.16 -2.30 -9.36
C THR A 31 5.04 -3.62 -8.60
N LYS A 32 4.83 -4.72 -9.32
CA LYS A 32 4.80 -6.05 -8.70
C LYS A 32 6.13 -6.38 -8.03
N GLU A 33 7.25 -6.02 -8.66
CA GLU A 33 8.61 -6.18 -8.11
C GLU A 33 8.79 -5.40 -6.80
N MET A 34 8.37 -4.13 -6.77
CA MET A 34 8.38 -3.33 -5.53
C MET A 34 7.52 -3.96 -4.44
N ALA A 35 6.34 -4.48 -4.80
CA ALA A 35 5.49 -5.16 -3.84
C ALA A 35 6.13 -6.46 -3.31
N LEU A 36 6.87 -7.20 -4.13
CA LEU A 36 7.62 -8.38 -3.70
C LEU A 36 8.74 -7.99 -2.73
N LEU A 37 9.50 -6.93 -3.03
CA LEU A 37 10.53 -6.39 -2.14
C LEU A 37 9.94 -5.98 -0.79
N VAL A 38 8.79 -5.29 -0.78
CA VAL A 38 8.12 -4.88 0.46
C VAL A 38 7.61 -6.09 1.27
N LEU A 39 7.04 -7.09 0.60
CA LEU A 39 6.42 -8.25 1.28
C LEU A 39 7.44 -9.30 1.74
N TYR A 40 8.56 -9.43 1.02
CA TYR A 40 9.49 -10.56 1.16
C TYR A 40 10.97 -10.17 1.21
N GLY A 41 11.33 -8.92 0.91
CA GLY A 41 12.73 -8.48 0.81
C GLY A 41 13.47 -9.03 -0.42
N THR A 42 12.75 -9.63 -1.37
CA THR A 42 13.32 -10.21 -2.59
C THR A 42 12.29 -10.24 -3.71
N GLU A 43 12.76 -10.14 -4.96
CA GLU A 43 11.97 -10.26 -6.18
C GLU A 43 11.83 -11.72 -6.66
N ASP A 44 12.59 -12.65 -6.06
CA ASP A 44 12.61 -14.10 -6.40
C ASP A 44 11.40 -14.85 -5.81
N ARG A 45 10.21 -14.28 -5.96
CA ARG A 45 8.97 -14.83 -5.40
C ARG A 45 7.84 -14.74 -6.42
N PRO A 46 6.88 -15.67 -6.39
CA PRO A 46 5.80 -15.69 -7.36
C PRO A 46 4.90 -14.46 -7.21
N GLU A 47 4.68 -13.75 -8.32
CA GLU A 47 3.83 -12.55 -8.38
C GLU A 47 2.40 -12.79 -7.87
N HIS A 48 1.89 -14.02 -7.97
CA HIS A 48 0.55 -14.38 -7.50
C HIS A 48 0.35 -14.07 -6.01
N SER A 49 1.40 -14.16 -5.21
CA SER A 49 1.33 -13.81 -3.80
C SER A 49 1.04 -12.31 -3.59
N VAL A 50 1.55 -11.43 -4.46
CA VAL A 50 1.26 -9.99 -4.40
C VAL A 50 -0.23 -9.73 -4.61
N ALA A 51 -0.83 -10.38 -5.60
CA ALA A 51 -2.27 -10.23 -5.89
C ALA A 51 -3.13 -10.63 -4.68
N MET A 52 -2.75 -11.69 -3.95
CA MET A 52 -3.45 -12.11 -2.75
C MET A 52 -3.39 -11.05 -1.64
N PHE A 53 -2.21 -10.49 -1.36
CA PHE A 53 -2.06 -9.41 -0.39
C PHE A 53 -2.83 -8.16 -0.81
N MET A 54 -2.79 -7.80 -2.10
CA MET A 54 -3.51 -6.64 -2.61
C MET A 54 -5.04 -6.79 -2.47
N SER A 55 -5.58 -7.98 -2.77
CA SER A 55 -7.00 -8.28 -2.56
C SER A 55 -7.41 -8.19 -1.09
N ARG A 56 -6.55 -8.64 -0.17
CA ARG A 56 -6.80 -8.51 1.28
C ARG A 56 -6.79 -7.06 1.75
N VAL A 57 -5.82 -6.27 1.30
CA VAL A 57 -5.76 -4.84 1.61
C VAL A 57 -7.03 -4.15 1.13
N ARG A 58 -7.42 -4.36 -0.14
CA ARG A 58 -8.68 -3.82 -0.69
C ARG A 58 -9.89 -4.20 0.15
N ALA A 59 -10.07 -5.49 0.44
CA ALA A 59 -11.23 -5.95 1.22
C ALA A 59 -11.31 -5.31 2.62
N LYS A 60 -10.17 -4.99 3.23
CA LYS A 60 -10.11 -4.35 4.55
C LYS A 60 -10.32 -2.85 4.50
N THR A 61 -9.94 -2.19 3.40
CA THR A 61 -9.96 -0.73 3.30
C THR A 61 -11.12 -0.17 2.47
N GLU A 62 -11.79 -1.00 1.67
CA GLU A 62 -12.92 -0.62 0.82
C GLU A 62 -14.08 -0.04 1.63
N ALA A 63 -14.41 -0.63 2.79
CA ALA A 63 -15.45 -0.12 3.70
C ALA A 63 -15.11 1.28 4.27
N HIS A 64 -13.86 1.72 4.11
CA HIS A 64 -13.39 3.04 4.52
C HIS A 64 -13.22 4.00 3.34
N GLY A 65 -13.69 3.64 2.15
CA GLY A 65 -13.63 4.48 0.95
C GLY A 65 -12.27 4.48 0.25
N VAL A 66 -11.37 3.57 0.63
CA VAL A 66 -10.06 3.44 -0.02
C VAL A 66 -10.21 2.66 -1.32
N THR A 67 -9.74 3.21 -2.42
CA THR A 67 -9.77 2.55 -3.73
C THR A 67 -8.36 2.31 -4.24
N ILE A 68 -8.05 1.05 -4.60
CA ILE A 68 -6.75 0.64 -5.14
C ILE A 68 -6.97 0.03 -6.52
N GLU A 69 -6.39 0.63 -7.55
CA GLU A 69 -6.54 0.17 -8.93
C GLU A 69 -5.38 -0.74 -9.35
N THR A 70 -5.69 -1.72 -10.20
CA THR A 70 -4.68 -2.53 -10.87
C THR A 70 -4.34 -1.89 -12.21
N ILE A 71 -3.06 -1.61 -12.44
CA ILE A 71 -2.54 -1.16 -13.73
C ILE A 71 -2.05 -2.38 -14.49
N ASN A 72 -2.70 -2.69 -15.61
CA ASN A 72 -2.40 -3.87 -16.42
C ASN A 72 -0.90 -3.99 -16.72
N ARG A 73 -0.32 -5.14 -16.38
CA ARG A 73 1.10 -5.48 -16.56
C ARG A 73 2.11 -4.63 -15.79
N THR A 74 1.68 -3.64 -15.02
CA THR A 74 2.60 -2.75 -14.27
C THR A 74 2.55 -3.01 -12.77
N GLY A 75 1.36 -2.95 -12.17
CA GLY A 75 1.25 -3.00 -10.72
C GLY A 75 -0.03 -2.36 -10.21
N TYR A 76 0.08 -1.54 -9.17
CA TYR A 76 -1.05 -1.04 -8.40
C TYR A 76 -0.88 0.43 -8.04
N ARG A 77 -2.00 1.16 -7.98
CA ARG A 77 -2.01 2.56 -7.53
C ARG A 77 -3.12 2.82 -6.54
N LEU A 78 -2.86 3.71 -5.59
CA LEU A 78 -3.87 4.25 -4.69
C LEU A 78 -4.58 5.42 -5.37
N VAL A 79 -5.90 5.32 -5.52
CA VAL A 79 -6.73 6.44 -6.02
C VAL A 79 -6.78 7.51 -4.94
N ASP A 80 -6.76 8.78 -5.36
CA ASP A 80 -6.73 9.94 -4.46
C ASP A 80 -5.60 9.87 -3.42
N ARG A 81 -4.44 9.31 -3.83
CA ARG A 81 -3.25 9.15 -2.97
C ARG A 81 -2.92 10.39 -2.16
N LEU A 82 -2.95 11.59 -2.77
CA LEU A 82 -2.65 12.85 -2.09
C LEU A 82 -3.70 13.23 -1.04
N VAL A 83 -4.98 12.90 -1.29
CA VAL A 83 -6.05 13.09 -0.32
C VAL A 83 -5.83 12.14 0.85
N TRP A 84 -5.54 10.87 0.59
CA TRP A 84 -5.26 9.89 1.64
C TRP A 84 -4.00 10.21 2.44
N ALA A 85 -2.95 10.72 1.80
CA ALA A 85 -1.77 11.22 2.49
C ALA A 85 -2.13 12.30 3.51
N LYS A 86 -2.91 13.32 3.08
CA LYS A 86 -3.40 14.38 3.96
C LYS A 86 -4.34 13.86 5.07
N THR A 87 -5.31 13.02 4.71
CA THR A 87 -6.29 12.45 5.64
C THR A 87 -5.62 11.63 6.75
N LEU A 88 -4.58 10.87 6.39
CA LEU A 88 -3.82 10.07 7.34
C LEU A 88 -2.78 10.89 8.12
N LYS A 89 -2.77 12.22 7.94
CA LYS A 89 -1.77 13.13 8.52
C LYS A 89 -0.36 12.59 8.31
N LEU A 90 -0.11 12.07 7.11
CA LEU A 90 1.24 11.91 6.63
C LEU A 90 1.70 13.33 6.35
N ASP A 91 2.18 14.01 7.40
CA ASP A 91 3.02 15.18 7.23
C ASP A 91 4.16 14.70 6.34
N ALA A 92 4.04 15.04 5.07
CA ALA A 92 5.17 15.05 4.16
C ALA A 92 6.16 16.00 4.82
N VAL A 93 7.10 15.41 5.57
CA VAL A 93 8.32 16.11 5.92
C VAL A 93 9.02 16.30 4.59
N GLU A 94 8.74 17.44 3.97
CA GLU A 94 9.60 18.00 2.94
C GLU A 94 11.00 18.10 3.55
N HIS A 95 11.94 17.35 2.99
CA HIS A 95 13.36 17.60 3.15
C HIS A 95 14.08 17.35 1.84
#